data_AF-A0A1N6YXM7-F1
#
_entry.id   AF-A0A1N6YXM7-F1
#
_cell.length_a   1.000
_cell.length_b   1.000
_cell.length_c   1.000
_cell.angle_alpha   90.00
_cell.angle_beta   90.00
_cell.angle_gamma   90.00
#
_symmetry.space_group_name_H-M   'P 1'
#
loop_
_entity.id
_entity.type
_entity.pdbx_description
1 polymer ?
#
loop_
_entity_poly.entity_id
_entity_poly.type
_entity_poly.pdbx_seq_one_letter_code
_entity_poly.pdbx_strand_id
1 'polypeptide(L)'
;MNNIDLRNAILEAAAAAGIDLASPAANQTGIATVLARVIEDEAKLPLDRVDDAAAFLGCEADRLMLPALRQFFSDDAIALIERALPSALTPAEETWLKVIRAAAAGAVPPPTRFARNMVRAMLAQKD
;
A
#
# COMPACT_ATOMS: atom_id res chain seq x y z
N MET A 1 17.01 8.99 5.63
CA MET A 1 16.76 8.58 4.23
C MET A 1 16.20 7.17 4.29
N ASN A 2 14.88 7.03 4.30
CA ASN A 2 14.20 5.74 4.56
C ASN A 2 14.09 4.88 3.29
N ASN A 3 15.23 4.65 2.61
CA ASN A 3 15.26 3.79 1.42
C ASN A 3 15.25 2.28 1.78
N ILE A 4 15.43 1.95 3.07
CA ILE A 4 15.40 0.57 3.57
C ILE A 4 14.02 -0.06 3.36
N ASP A 5 12.94 0.69 3.63
CA ASP A 5 11.57 0.18 3.51
C ASP A 5 11.24 -0.19 2.06
N LEU A 6 11.56 0.68 1.10
CA LEU A 6 11.29 0.43 -0.31
C LEU A 6 12.18 -0.71 -0.84
N ARG A 7 13.46 -0.72 -0.50
CA ARG A 7 14.39 -1.78 -0.87
C ARG A 7 13.91 -3.14 -0.37
N ASN A 8 13.50 -3.23 0.90
CA ASN A 8 12.96 -4.47 1.46
C ASN A 8 11.67 -4.90 0.75
N ALA A 9 10.75 -3.97 0.50
CA ALA A 9 9.51 -4.26 -0.22
C ALA A 9 9.77 -4.80 -1.64
N ILE A 10 10.72 -4.21 -2.38
CA ILE A 10 11.09 -4.68 -3.72
C ILE A 10 11.74 -6.07 -3.65
N LEU A 11 12.69 -6.29 -2.73
CA LEU A 11 13.39 -7.57 -2.59
C LEU A 11 12.44 -8.70 -2.17
N GLU A 12 11.53 -8.44 -1.23
CA GLU A 12 10.50 -9.40 -0.82
C GLU A 12 9.56 -9.75 -1.97
N ALA A 13 9.10 -8.74 -2.74
CA ALA A 13 8.23 -8.97 -3.88
C ALA A 13 8.93 -9.71 -5.02
N ALA A 14 10.19 -9.36 -5.32
CA ALA A 14 11.00 -10.05 -6.32
C ALA A 14 11.25 -11.52 -5.94
N ALA A 15 11.58 -11.78 -4.67
CA ALA A 15 11.75 -13.14 -4.16
C ALA A 15 10.45 -13.96 -4.25
N ALA A 16 9.30 -13.36 -3.92
CA ALA A 16 7.99 -14.00 -4.05
C ALA A 16 7.63 -14.32 -5.51
N ALA A 17 8.05 -13.45 -6.44
CA ALA A 17 7.84 -13.63 -7.87
C ALA A 17 8.90 -14.51 -8.56
N GLY A 18 9.96 -14.92 -7.85
CA GLY A 18 11.09 -15.65 -8.43
C GLY A 18 11.89 -14.83 -9.43
N ILE A 19 11.86 -13.50 -9.32
CA ILE A 19 12.55 -12.57 -10.21
C ILE A 19 13.95 -12.29 -9.66
N ASP A 20 14.96 -12.61 -10.46
CA ASP A 20 16.33 -12.17 -10.21
C ASP A 20 16.58 -10.80 -10.86
N LEU A 21 16.46 -9.74 -10.05
CA LEU A 21 16.70 -8.36 -10.47
C LEU A 21 18.18 -8.08 -10.81
N ALA A 22 19.12 -8.94 -10.37
CA ALA A 22 20.53 -8.85 -10.72
C ALA A 22 20.86 -9.61 -12.02
N SER A 23 19.90 -10.34 -12.59
CA SER A 23 20.13 -11.10 -13.82
C SER A 23 20.27 -10.16 -15.03
N PRO A 24 21.29 -10.35 -15.89
CA PRO A 24 21.45 -9.57 -17.12
C PRO A 24 20.28 -9.72 -18.12
N ALA A 25 19.40 -10.71 -17.94
CA ALA A 25 18.18 -10.86 -18.72
C ALA A 25 17.07 -9.88 -18.30
N ALA A 26 17.03 -9.45 -17.04
CA ALA A 26 16.08 -8.45 -16.54
C ALA A 26 16.34 -7.05 -17.14
N ASN A 27 17.60 -6.77 -17.47
CA ASN A 27 18.10 -5.47 -17.98
C ASN A 27 17.59 -5.08 -19.39
N GLN A 28 16.70 -5.85 -20.00
CA GLN A 28 16.08 -5.55 -21.29
C GLN A 28 14.72 -4.83 -21.15
N THR A 29 14.18 -4.73 -19.93
CA THR A 29 12.94 -4.01 -19.64
C THR A 29 13.22 -2.75 -18.81
N GLY A 30 12.65 -1.61 -19.22
CA GLY A 30 12.96 -0.31 -18.60
C GLY A 30 12.70 -0.26 -17.10
N ILE A 31 11.69 -0.99 -16.60
CA ILE A 31 11.32 -0.99 -15.18
C ILE A 31 12.25 -1.84 -14.31
N ALA A 32 12.74 -2.98 -14.81
CA ALA A 32 13.68 -3.82 -14.07
C ALA A 32 15.00 -3.10 -13.81
N THR A 33 15.50 -2.35 -14.80
CA THR A 33 16.69 -1.50 -14.65
C THR A 33 16.47 -0.41 -13.61
N VAL A 34 15.29 0.21 -13.58
CA VAL A 34 14.96 1.21 -12.54
C VAL A 34 14.97 0.56 -11.15
N LEU A 35 14.35 -0.62 -11.00
CA LEU A 35 14.30 -1.34 -9.73
C LEU A 35 15.69 -1.77 -9.23
N ALA A 36 16.57 -2.24 -10.12
CA ALA A 36 17.94 -2.58 -9.76
C ALA A 36 18.68 -1.36 -9.18
N ARG A 37 18.58 -0.20 -9.85
CA ARG A 37 19.21 1.05 -9.39
C ARG A 37 18.61 1.58 -8.09
N VAL A 38 17.32 1.35 -7.86
CA VAL A 38 16.67 1.69 -6.58
C VAL A 38 17.19 0.83 -5.44
N ILE A 39 17.40 -0.47 -5.66
CA ILE A 39 17.97 -1.40 -4.67
C ILE A 39 19.42 -1.04 -4.33
N GLU A 40 20.17 -0.55 -5.32
CA GLU A 40 21.56 -0.09 -5.18
C GLU A 40 21.68 1.33 -4.59
N ASP A 41 20.56 1.98 -4.25
CA ASP A 41 20.50 3.36 -3.77
C ASP A 41 21.04 4.40 -4.78
N GLU A 42 21.13 4.03 -6.06
CA GLU A 42 21.56 4.91 -7.16
C GLU A 42 20.41 5.77 -7.73
N ALA A 43 19.17 5.36 -7.50
CA ALA A 43 17.99 6.03 -8.03
C ALA A 43 16.81 5.99 -7.05
N LYS A 44 15.89 6.94 -7.22
CA LYS A 44 14.56 6.89 -6.60
C LYS A 44 13.58 6.24 -7.57
N LEU A 45 12.58 5.55 -7.05
CA LEU A 45 11.49 5.00 -7.86
C LEU A 45 10.55 6.15 -8.26
N PRO A 46 10.43 6.50 -9.56
CA PRO A 46 9.51 7.54 -9.98
C PRO A 46 8.06 7.17 -9.63
N LEU A 47 7.30 8.11 -9.09
CA LEU A 47 5.92 7.86 -8.62
C LEU A 47 4.99 7.41 -9.75
N ASP A 48 5.23 7.87 -10.98
CA ASP A 48 4.49 7.50 -12.20
C ASP A 48 4.87 6.10 -12.75
N ARG A 49 5.89 5.46 -12.17
CA ARG A 49 6.36 4.11 -12.52
C ARG A 49 6.03 3.08 -11.44
N VAL A 50 5.35 3.47 -10.36
CA VAL A 50 5.00 2.57 -9.26
C VAL A 50 4.10 1.43 -9.74
N ASP A 51 3.11 1.73 -10.59
CA ASP A 51 2.21 0.71 -11.15
C ASP A 51 2.96 -0.28 -12.05
N ASP A 52 3.88 0.20 -12.89
CA ASP A 52 4.72 -0.66 -13.73
C ASP A 52 5.61 -1.58 -12.87
N ALA A 53 6.18 -1.04 -11.79
CA ALA A 53 7.00 -1.81 -10.86
C ALA A 53 6.18 -2.87 -10.14
N ALA A 54 4.98 -2.51 -9.68
CA ALA A 54 4.06 -3.42 -9.01
C ALA A 54 3.60 -4.56 -9.93
N ALA A 55 3.25 -4.22 -11.18
CA ALA A 55 2.90 -5.19 -12.21
C ALA A 55 4.07 -6.13 -12.54
N PHE A 56 5.29 -5.59 -12.66
CA PHE A 56 6.50 -6.38 -12.91
C PHE A 56 6.80 -7.34 -11.74
N LEU A 57 6.64 -6.88 -10.50
CA LEU A 57 6.90 -7.66 -9.29
C LEU A 57 5.73 -8.56 -8.85
N GLY A 58 4.58 -8.48 -9.54
CA GLY A 58 3.38 -9.23 -9.18
C GLY A 58 2.83 -8.87 -7.79
N CYS A 59 2.91 -7.59 -7.38
CA CYS A 59 2.43 -7.11 -6.09
C CYS A 59 1.46 -5.93 -6.24
N GLU A 60 0.76 -5.59 -5.15
CA GLU A 60 -0.13 -4.43 -5.12
C GLU A 60 0.67 -3.11 -5.08
N ALA A 61 0.29 -2.13 -5.90
CA ALA A 61 0.97 -0.83 -6.02
C ALA A 61 1.07 -0.09 -4.67
N ASP A 62 0.07 -0.25 -3.81
CA ASP A 62 0.03 0.34 -2.46
C ASP A 62 1.25 -0.07 -1.60
N ARG A 63 1.81 -1.26 -1.84
CA ARG A 63 3.01 -1.75 -1.13
C ARG A 63 4.27 -0.97 -1.49
N LEU A 64 4.31 -0.37 -2.67
CA LEU A 64 5.46 0.37 -3.18
C LEU A 64 5.24 1.89 -3.11
N MET A 65 3.98 2.35 -3.20
CA MET A 65 3.63 3.77 -3.26
C MET A 65 4.08 4.56 -2.03
N LEU A 66 3.74 4.09 -0.82
CA LEU A 66 4.09 4.81 0.40
C LEU A 66 5.62 4.85 0.65
N PRO A 67 6.36 3.74 0.50
CA PRO A 67 7.82 3.79 0.56
C PRO A 67 8.46 4.65 -0.55
N ALA A 68 7.89 4.67 -1.77
CA ALA A 68 8.37 5.54 -2.84
C ALA A 68 8.16 7.03 -2.51
N LEU A 69 7.00 7.42 -1.97
CA LEU A 69 6.72 8.79 -1.52
C LEU A 69 7.74 9.28 -0.48
N ARG A 70 8.17 8.41 0.45
CA ARG A 70 9.20 8.70 1.47
C ARG A 70 10.57 9.01 0.90
N GLN A 71 10.83 8.66 -0.36
CA GLN A 71 12.07 9.07 -1.04
C GLN A 71 12.05 10.55 -1.45
N PHE A 72 10.88 11.15 -1.63
CA PHE A 72 10.73 12.53 -2.15
C PHE A 72 10.28 13.52 -1.08
N PHE A 73 9.52 13.06 -0.09
CA PHE A 73 8.87 13.91 0.89
C PHE A 73 9.32 13.58 2.31
N SER A 74 9.32 14.58 3.19
CA SER A 74 9.50 14.38 4.62
C SER A 74 8.28 13.67 5.23
N ASP A 75 8.44 13.08 6.41
CA ASP A 75 7.33 12.45 7.14
C ASP A 75 6.19 13.45 7.41
N ASP A 76 6.50 14.72 7.70
CA ASP A 76 5.50 15.78 7.87
C ASP A 76 4.71 16.06 6.58
N ALA A 77 5.39 16.07 5.44
CA ALA A 77 4.75 16.28 4.14
C ALA A 77 3.89 15.07 3.74
N ILE A 78 4.34 13.85 4.05
CA ILE A 78 3.56 12.63 3.85
C ILE A 78 2.31 12.66 4.73
N ALA A 79 2.44 13.00 6.01
CA ALA A 79 1.30 13.13 6.92
C ALA A 79 0.32 14.23 6.46
N LEU A 80 0.81 15.28 5.79
CA LEU A 80 -0.06 16.27 5.16
C LEU A 80 -0.79 15.70 3.94
N ILE A 81 -0.10 14.95 3.07
CA ILE A 81 -0.69 14.28 1.90
C ILE A 81 -1.75 13.28 2.36
N GLU A 82 -1.46 12.43 3.35
CA GLU A 82 -2.42 11.45 3.91
C GLU A 82 -3.68 12.12 4.47
N ARG A 83 -3.55 13.31 5.08
CA ARG A 83 -4.69 14.12 5.57
C ARG A 83 -5.44 14.85 4.46
N ALA A 84 -4.75 15.21 3.38
CA ALA A 84 -5.32 15.96 2.25
C ALA A 84 -6.02 15.04 1.24
N LEU A 85 -5.55 13.80 1.12
CA LEU A 85 -6.30 12.74 0.49
C LEU A 85 -7.58 12.57 1.30
N PRO A 86 -8.77 12.60 0.66
CA PRO A 86 -9.99 12.38 1.39
C PRO A 86 -9.87 11.03 2.07
N SER A 87 -9.79 11.04 3.41
CA SER A 87 -10.12 9.86 4.16
C SER A 87 -11.51 9.48 3.68
N ALA A 88 -11.63 8.33 3.03
CA ALA A 88 -12.94 7.79 2.68
C ALA A 88 -13.83 7.61 3.91
N LEU A 89 -13.28 7.78 5.13
CA LEU A 89 -13.91 7.53 6.41
C LEU A 89 -13.73 8.76 7.33
N THR A 90 -14.83 9.34 7.75
CA THR A 90 -14.90 10.27 8.87
C THR A 90 -14.33 9.64 10.16
N PRO A 91 -13.90 10.43 11.17
CA PRO A 91 -13.44 9.90 12.46
C PRO A 91 -14.44 8.96 13.14
N ALA A 92 -15.74 9.17 12.92
CA ALA A 92 -16.80 8.30 13.40
C ALA A 92 -16.78 6.93 12.69
N GLU A 93 -16.62 6.92 11.36
CA GLU A 93 -16.53 5.69 10.57
C GLU A 93 -15.25 4.90 10.90
N GLU A 94 -14.13 5.57 11.15
CA GLU A 94 -12.91 4.92 11.64
C GLU A 94 -13.11 4.24 13.01
N THR A 95 -13.80 4.92 13.93
CA THR A 95 -14.13 4.36 15.25
C THR A 95 -14.99 3.11 15.12
N TRP A 96 -16.01 3.15 14.26
CA TRP A 96 -16.85 1.99 13.97
C TRP A 96 -16.05 0.82 13.39
N LEU A 97 -15.14 1.09 12.45
CA LEU A 97 -14.27 0.06 11.88
C LEU A 97 -13.33 -0.56 12.91
N LYS A 98 -12.79 0.24 13.85
CA LYS A 98 -11.96 -0.27 14.96
C LYS A 98 -12.75 -1.25 15.83
N VAL A 99 -13.99 -0.90 16.19
CA VAL A 99 -14.88 -1.77 16.98
C VAL A 99 -15.16 -3.08 16.25
N ILE A 100 -15.51 -3.01 14.96
CA ILE A 100 -15.79 -4.20 14.14
C ILE A 100 -14.56 -5.12 14.03
N ARG A 101 -13.39 -4.55 13.77
CA ARG A 101 -12.13 -5.32 13.66
C ARG A 101 -11.72 -5.96 14.97
N ALA A 102 -11.88 -5.25 16.09
CA ALA A 102 -11.61 -5.80 17.42
C ALA A 102 -12.52 -6.99 17.75
N ALA A 103 -13.80 -6.92 17.34
CA ALA A 103 -14.75 -8.01 17.55
C ALA A 103 -14.51 -9.24 16.64
N ALA A 104 -13.95 -9.03 15.45
CA ALA A 104 -13.77 -10.10 14.46
C ALA A 104 -12.52 -10.97 14.67
N ALA A 105 -11.60 -10.59 15.55
CA ALA A 105 -10.35 -11.30 15.85
C ALA A 105 -9.54 -11.75 14.61
N GLY A 106 -9.68 -11.05 13.47
CA GLY A 106 -9.14 -11.46 12.19
C GLY A 106 -9.75 -10.71 11.00
N ALA A 107 -9.77 -11.37 9.83
CA ALA A 107 -10.33 -10.79 8.60
C ALA A 107 -11.86 -10.65 8.69
N VAL A 108 -12.37 -9.44 8.42
CA VAL A 108 -13.81 -9.15 8.41
C VAL A 108 -14.37 -9.46 7.01
N PRO A 109 -15.19 -10.50 6.84
CA PRO A 109 -15.81 -10.79 5.55
C PRO A 109 -16.87 -9.72 5.20
N PRO A 110 -17.27 -9.59 3.91
CA PRO A 110 -18.38 -8.73 3.53
C PRO A 110 -19.65 -9.07 4.33
N PRO A 111 -20.43 -8.06 4.77
CA PRO A 111 -21.58 -8.31 5.64
C PRO A 111 -22.65 -9.09 4.91
N THR A 112 -23.21 -10.12 5.54
CA THR A 112 -24.36 -10.87 5.02
C THR A 112 -25.62 -9.98 4.93
N ARG A 113 -26.66 -10.43 4.22
CA ARG A 113 -27.96 -9.72 4.19
C ARG A 113 -28.51 -9.47 5.59
N PHE A 114 -28.35 -10.44 6.49
CA PHE A 114 -28.73 -10.31 7.90
C PHE A 114 -27.93 -9.22 8.61
N ALA A 115 -26.60 -9.24 8.50
CA ALA A 115 -25.73 -8.25 9.13
C ALA A 115 -26.03 -6.82 8.65
N ARG A 116 -26.26 -6.64 7.34
CA ARG A 116 -26.65 -5.33 6.78
C ARG A 116 -27.98 -4.82 7.35
N ASN A 117 -28.97 -5.71 7.52
CA ASN A 117 -30.26 -5.34 8.09
C ASN A 117 -30.15 -5.00 9.58
N MET A 118 -29.33 -5.75 10.33
CA MET A 118 -29.06 -5.47 11.74
C MET A 118 -28.43 -4.09 11.94
N VAL A 119 -27.38 -3.77 11.18
CA VAL A 119 -26.72 -2.45 11.25
C VAL A 119 -27.71 -1.32 10.93
N ARG A 120 -28.55 -1.49 9.90
CA ARG A 120 -29.60 -0.50 9.58
C ARG A 120 -30.60 -0.32 10.74
N ALA A 121 -31.00 -1.40 11.40
CA ALA A 121 -31.91 -1.32 12.54
C ALA A 121 -31.27 -0.60 13.74
N MET A 122 -30.00 -0.87 14.03
CA MET A 122 -29.27 -0.18 15.11
C MET A 122 -29.15 1.32 14.85
N LEU A 123 -28.85 1.73 13.61
CA LEU A 123 -28.72 3.13 13.23
C LEU A 123 -30.07 3.86 13.06
N ALA A 124 -31.17 3.11 12.90
CA ALA A 124 -32.52 3.66 12.82
C ALA A 124 -33.13 3.95 14.19
N GLN A 125 -32.54 3.45 15.29
CA GLN A 125 -32.91 3.88 16.63
C GLN A 125 -32.38 5.30 16.84
N LYS A 126 -33.26 6.28 16.66
CA LYS A 126 -33.07 7.63 17.17
C LYS A 126 -33.40 7.62 18.66
N ASP A 127 -32.46 8.06 19.49
CA ASP A 127 -32.76 8.64 20.80
C ASP A 127 -33.50 9.98 20.62
#